data_AF-A0A945LAZ1-F1
#
_entry.id   AF-A0A945LAZ1-F1
#
_cell.length_a   1.000
_cell.length_b   1.000
_cell.length_c   1.000
_cell.angle_alpha   90.00
_cell.angle_beta   90.00
_cell.angle_gamma   90.00
#
_symmetry.space_group_name_H-M   'P 1'
#
loop_
_entity.id
_entity.type
_entity.pdbx_description
1 polymer ?
#
loop_
_entity_poly.entity_id
_entity_poly.type
_entity_poly.pdbx_seq_one_letter_code
_entity_poly.pdbx_strand_id
1 'polypeptide(L)' 'DIKNLQIIYHLIKERGFTLEGAKMKLKENKEDTIDNIEIVNHLKDIRGFLVNLREQL' A
#
# COMPACT_ATOMS: atom_id res chain seq x y z
N ASP A 1 -14.17 9.49 -0.69
CA ASP A 1 -13.50 8.20 -0.40
C ASP A 1 -12.04 8.36 0.01
N ILE A 2 -11.75 8.16 1.29
CA ILE A 2 -10.39 8.29 1.85
C ILE A 2 -9.47 7.14 1.38
N LYS A 3 -10.02 5.93 1.19
CA LYS A 3 -9.28 4.76 0.66
C LYS A 3 -8.72 5.04 -0.74
N ASN A 4 -9.51 5.64 -1.63
CA ASN A 4 -9.06 5.97 -2.99
C ASN A 4 -7.87 6.95 -2.96
N LEU A 5 -7.89 7.95 -2.06
CA LEU A 5 -6.77 8.88 -1.86
C LEU A 5 -5.51 8.17 -1.36
N GLN A 6 -5.64 7.24 -0.41
CA GLN A 6 -4.51 6.44 0.08
C GLN A 6 -3.89 5.57 -1.02
N ILE A 7 -4.71 4.95 -1.87
CA ILE A 7 -4.22 4.15 -3.00
C ILE A 7 -3.48 5.03 -4.02
N ILE A 8 -4.06 6.18 -4.38
CA ILE A 8 -3.42 7.14 -5.29
C ILE A 8 -2.09 7.63 -4.70
N TYR A 9 -2.05 7.94 -3.40
CA TYR A 9 -0.84 8.34 -2.69
C TYR A 9 0.23 7.22 -2.74
N HIS A 10 -0.13 5.98 -2.43
CA HIS A 10 0.78 4.84 -2.48
C HIS A 10 1.38 4.67 -3.89
N LEU A 11 0.55 4.76 -4.93
CA LEU A 11 1.01 4.63 -6.32
C LEU A 11 2.01 5.73 -6.70
N ILE A 12 1.76 6.97 -6.31
CA ILE A 12 2.60 8.10 -6.73
C ILE A 12 3.84 8.25 -5.85
N LYS A 13 3.69 8.16 -4.53
CA LYS A 13 4.79 8.40 -3.58
C LYS A 13 5.61 7.17 -3.26
N GLU A 14 4.98 6.01 -3.09
CA GLU A 14 5.72 4.79 -2.69
C GLU A 14 6.17 3.99 -3.91
N ARG A 15 5.34 3.90 -4.97
CA ARG A 15 5.69 3.17 -6.20
C ARG A 15 6.25 4.04 -7.33
N GLY A 16 6.20 5.37 -7.20
CA GLY A 16 6.81 6.29 -8.15
C GLY A 16 6.09 6.47 -9.48
N PHE A 17 4.78 6.15 -9.55
CA PHE A 17 3.99 6.41 -10.75
C PHE A 17 3.73 7.91 -10.95
N THR A 18 3.57 8.32 -12.21
CA THR A 18 2.98 9.63 -12.52
C THR A 18 1.47 9.62 -12.23
N LEU A 19 0.84 10.80 -12.14
CA LEU A 19 -0.61 10.91 -11.97
C LEU A 19 -1.39 10.14 -13.05
N GLU A 20 -0.97 10.26 -14.31
CA GLU A 20 -1.57 9.52 -15.43
C GLU A 20 -1.32 8.00 -15.33
N GLY A 21 -0.12 7.58 -14.92
CA GLY A 21 0.20 6.16 -14.71
C GLY A 21 -0.63 5.53 -13.58
N ALA A 22 -0.79 6.23 -12.46
CA ALA A 22 -1.63 5.79 -11.35
C ALA A 22 -3.10 5.67 -11.78
N LYS A 23 -3.58 6.63 -12.58
CA LYS A 23 -4.94 6.63 -13.12
C LYS A 23 -5.18 5.46 -14.08
N MET A 24 -4.25 5.14 -14.98
CA MET A 24 -4.34 3.94 -15.84
C MET A 24 -4.34 2.66 -15.01
N LYS A 25 -3.43 2.54 -14.04
CA LYS A 25 -3.34 1.34 -13.19
C LYS A 25 -4.62 1.08 -12.40
N LEU A 26 -5.23 2.14 -11.87
CA LEU A 26 -6.53 2.07 -11.19
C LEU A 26 -7.69 1.71 -12.12
N LYS A 27 -7.57 1.97 -13.42
CA LYS A 27 -8.59 1.63 -14.41
C LYS A 27 -8.46 0.20 -14.91
N GLU A 28 -7.23 -0.30 -15.03
CA GLU A 28 -6.93 -1.63 -15.57
C GLU A 28 -6.89 -2.74 -14.51
N ASN A 29 -6.39 -2.45 -13.30
CA ASN A 29 -6.13 -3.47 -12.27
C ASN A 29 -6.44 -2.94 -10.87
N LYS A 30 -7.68 -2.48 -10.66
CA LYS A 30 -8.08 -1.87 -9.39
C LYS A 30 -8.06 -2.86 -8.22
N GLU A 31 -8.64 -4.05 -8.40
CA GLU A 31 -8.71 -5.09 -7.35
C GLU A 31 -7.33 -5.58 -6.95
N ASP A 32 -6.51 -6.04 -7.89
CA ASP A 32 -5.12 -6.44 -7.62
C ASP A 32 -4.32 -5.35 -6.90
N THR A 33 -4.54 -4.08 -7.23
CA THR A 33 -3.85 -2.97 -6.56
C THR A 33 -4.29 -2.85 -5.10
N ILE A 34 -5.57 -3.05 -4.80
CA ILE A 34 -6.12 -3.02 -3.45
C ILE A 34 -5.59 -4.21 -2.64
N ASP A 35 -5.68 -5.43 -3.17
CA ASP A 35 -5.26 -6.65 -2.49
C ASP A 35 -3.77 -6.61 -2.13
N ASN A 36 -2.93 -6.15 -3.05
CA ASN A 36 -1.50 -5.98 -2.80
C ASN A 36 -1.22 -4.96 -1.69
N ILE A 37 -1.99 -3.86 -1.62
CA ILE A 37 -1.82 -2.86 -0.56
C ILE A 37 -2.23 -3.46 0.79
N GLU A 38 -3.33 -4.21 0.85
CA GLU A 38 -3.77 -4.88 2.08
C GLU A 38 -2.75 -5.92 2.56
N ILE A 39 -2.20 -6.74 1.67
CA ILE A 39 -1.12 -7.69 1.99
C ILE A 39 0.11 -6.97 2.54
N VAL A 40 0.55 -5.89 1.89
CA VAL A 40 1.72 -5.12 2.34
C VAL A 40 1.50 -4.53 3.73
N ASN A 41 0.30 -4.01 4.01
CA ASN A 41 -0.02 -3.47 5.33
C ASN A 41 0.01 -4.58 6.39
N HIS A 42 -0.56 -5.75 6.10
CA HIS A 42 -0.53 -6.86 7.05
C HIS A 42 0.90 -7.33 7.37
N LEU A 43 1.77 -7.39 6.36
CA LEU A 43 3.19 -7.70 6.56
C LEU A 43 3.93 -6.63 7.37
N LYS A 44 3.60 -5.34 7.18
CA LYS A 44 4.14 -4.24 7.99
C LYS A 44 3.73 -4.39 9.46
N ASP A 45 2.47 -4.76 9.72
CA ASP A 45 1.96 -4.98 11.08
C ASP A 45 2.67 -6.15 11.76
N ILE A 46 2.80 -7.29 11.07
CA ILE A 46 3.53 -8.46 11.58
C ILE A 46 4.98 -8.09 11.90
N ARG A 47 5.66 -7.40 10.98
CA ARG A 47 7.03 -6.93 11.22
C ARG A 47 7.11 -6.01 12.44
N GLY A 48 6.18 -5.05 12.56
CA GLY A 48 6.12 -4.14 13.71
C GLY A 48 5.95 -4.87 15.03
N PHE A 49 5.04 -5.86 15.07
CA PHE A 49 4.87 -6.74 16.22
C PHE A 49 6.16 -7.47 16.60
N LEU A 50 6.84 -8.09 15.62
CA LEU A 50 8.08 -8.84 15.87
C LEU A 50 9.23 -7.94 16.35
N VAL A 51 9.33 -6.73 15.81
CA VAL A 51 10.34 -5.75 16.26
C VAL A 51 10.07 -5.32 17.70
N ASN A 52 8.82 -4.97 18.03
CA ASN A 52 8.43 -4.61 19.40
C ASN A 52 8.73 -5.76 20.39
N LEU A 53 8.41 -7.01 20.01
CA LEU A 53 8.68 -8.18 20.83
C LEU A 53 10.18 -8.34 21.12
N ARG A 54 11.03 -8.12 20.10
CA ARG A 54 12.49 -8.17 20.26
C ARG A 54 13.02 -7.07 21.18
N GLU A 55 12.43 -5.87 21.14
CA GLU A 55 12.86 -4.73 21.98
C GLU A 55 12.43 -4.87 23.45
N GLN A 56 11.44 -5.72 23.73
CA GLN A 56 10.95 -6.03 25.07
C GLN A 56 11.68 -7.23 25.73
N LEU A 57 12.64 -7.83 25.03
CA LEU A 57 13.52 -8.91 25.51
C LEU A 57 14.92 -8.37 25.83
#